data_AF-A0A1M6ESG2-F1
#
_entry.id   AF-A0A1M6ESG2-F1
#
_cell.length_a   1.000
_cell.length_b   1.000
_cell.length_c   1.000
_cell.angle_alpha   90.00
_cell.angle_beta   90.00
_cell.angle_gamma   90.00
#
_symmetry.space_group_name_H-M   'P 1'
#
loop_
_entity.id
_entity.type
_entity.pdbx_description
1 polymer ?
#
loop_
_entity_poly.entity_id
_entity_poly.type
_entity_poly.pdbx_seq_one_letter_code
_entity_poly.pdbx_strand_id
1 'polypeptide(L)'
;MKSRFKTFILSAIPGLGHIYLGDTSRGIIFFIAIVVMCFSSSFMGYNHEVFNGMHHFFECLIPILWAYQAIDAQITISKVENGKIILDDENEGRFRNNLLIATLLSIIPGVGHFYIGRKNKGEKLFVIFLIAYLISSFINLDIIRLAVPVIMIYSILDLRNEFNANSILSLSEVKDCTTNYENGSLTKLGKILGIIFIVLGIFIIGDKLAPEFFDYASIRKVKEYIGIVISSFLVISIGIKLLLTTTKNKEN
;
A
#
# COMPACT_ATOMS: atom_id res chain seq x y z
N MET A 1 -17.75 -21.74 -26.39
CA MET A 1 -17.38 -21.69 -24.96
C MET A 1 -15.87 -21.52 -24.86
N LYS A 2 -15.39 -20.62 -24.00
CA LYS A 2 -13.96 -20.39 -23.80
C LYS A 2 -13.38 -21.54 -22.98
N SER A 3 -12.14 -21.95 -23.23
CA SER A 3 -11.54 -23.13 -22.57
C SER A 3 -10.81 -22.74 -21.29
N ARG A 4 -11.03 -23.47 -20.19
CA ARG A 4 -10.28 -23.32 -18.93
C ARG A 4 -8.78 -23.52 -19.12
N PHE A 5 -8.41 -24.55 -19.88
CA PHE A 5 -7.01 -24.85 -20.19
C PHE A 5 -6.34 -23.70 -20.96
N LYS A 6 -6.99 -23.19 -22.01
CA LYS A 6 -6.46 -22.03 -22.76
C LYS A 6 -6.35 -20.79 -21.86
N THR A 7 -7.35 -20.54 -21.01
CA THR A 7 -7.33 -19.43 -20.04
C THR A 7 -6.15 -19.55 -19.09
N PHE A 8 -5.84 -20.76 -18.61
CA PHE A 8 -4.71 -21.01 -17.72
C PHE A 8 -3.38 -20.74 -18.43
N ILE A 9 -3.19 -21.30 -19.62
CA ILE A 9 -1.97 -21.09 -20.41
C ILE A 9 -1.77 -19.61 -20.74
N LEU A 10 -2.83 -18.90 -21.14
CA LEU A 10 -2.73 -17.47 -21.45
C LEU A 10 -2.46 -16.62 -20.21
N SER A 11 -2.88 -17.07 -19.02
CA SER A 11 -2.58 -16.38 -17.77
C SER A 11 -1.09 -16.40 -17.40
N ALA A 12 -0.25 -17.16 -18.11
CA ALA A 12 1.20 -17.03 -17.98
C ALA A 12 1.67 -15.61 -18.33
N ILE A 13 0.96 -14.90 -19.22
CA ILE A 13 1.21 -13.48 -19.48
C ILE A 13 0.18 -12.68 -18.68
N PRO A 14 0.61 -11.76 -17.78
CA PRO A 14 -0.29 -10.98 -16.96
C PRO A 14 -1.43 -10.33 -17.76
N GLY A 15 -2.66 -10.61 -17.37
CA GLY A 15 -3.86 -10.03 -17.96
C GLY A 15 -4.42 -10.73 -19.20
N LEU A 16 -3.61 -11.51 -19.93
CA LEU A 16 -4.09 -12.17 -21.16
C LEU A 16 -5.18 -13.21 -20.89
N GLY A 17 -5.14 -13.91 -19.75
CA GLY A 17 -6.20 -14.84 -19.35
C GLY A 17 -7.58 -14.17 -19.33
N HIS A 18 -7.69 -13.00 -18.70
CA HIS A 18 -8.94 -12.22 -18.65
C HIS A 18 -9.33 -11.62 -19.99
N ILE A 19 -8.36 -11.14 -20.77
CA ILE A 19 -8.62 -10.64 -22.13
C ILE A 19 -9.20 -11.75 -23.00
N TYR A 20 -8.66 -12.96 -22.93
CA TYR A 20 -9.22 -14.11 -23.63
C TYR A 20 -10.66 -14.38 -23.18
N LEU A 21 -10.95 -14.27 -21.87
CA LEU A 21 -12.31 -14.39 -21.33
C LEU A 21 -13.26 -13.28 -21.76
N GLY A 22 -12.77 -12.17 -22.32
CA GLY A 22 -13.57 -11.00 -22.70
C GLY A 22 -13.66 -9.95 -21.59
N ASP A 23 -13.06 -10.21 -20.42
CA ASP A 23 -12.95 -9.28 -19.30
C ASP A 23 -11.69 -8.39 -19.50
N THR A 24 -11.69 -7.65 -20.61
CA THR A 24 -10.51 -6.89 -21.08
C THR A 24 -10.04 -5.85 -20.07
N SER A 25 -10.97 -5.13 -19.44
CA SER A 25 -10.67 -4.14 -18.41
C SER A 25 -9.89 -4.76 -17.24
N ARG A 26 -10.34 -5.92 -16.78
CA ARG A 26 -9.67 -6.65 -15.68
C ARG A 26 -8.28 -7.14 -16.08
N GLY A 27 -8.13 -7.61 -17.31
CA GLY A 27 -6.83 -8.00 -17.85
C GLY A 27 -5.85 -6.81 -17.92
N ILE A 28 -6.30 -5.66 -18.41
CA ILE A 28 -5.50 -4.43 -18.44
C ILE A 28 -5.07 -4.01 -17.04
N ILE A 29 -5.95 -4.08 -16.05
CA ILE A 29 -5.61 -3.73 -14.66
C ILE A 29 -4.46 -4.60 -14.14
N PHE A 30 -4.51 -5.92 -14.34
CA PHE A 30 -3.41 -6.81 -13.93
C PHE A 30 -2.11 -6.56 -14.68
N PHE A 31 -2.19 -6.29 -15.98
CA PHE A 31 -1.03 -5.95 -16.78
C PHE A 31 -0.34 -4.67 -16.26
N ILE A 32 -1.12 -3.59 -16.07
CA ILE A 32 -0.62 -2.33 -15.51
C ILE A 32 -0.05 -2.56 -14.11
N ALA A 33 -0.72 -3.33 -13.26
CA ALA A 33 -0.26 -3.60 -11.90
C ALA A 33 1.12 -4.26 -11.86
N ILE A 34 1.36 -5.26 -12.73
CA ILE A 34 2.67 -5.90 -12.86
C ILE A 34 3.72 -4.92 -13.37
N VAL A 35 3.41 -4.12 -14.40
CA VAL A 35 4.34 -3.12 -14.94
C VAL A 35 4.73 -2.11 -13.86
N VAL A 36 3.75 -1.60 -13.11
CA VAL A 36 3.98 -0.65 -11.99
C VAL A 36 4.82 -1.30 -10.91
N MET A 37 4.57 -2.56 -10.54
CA MET A 37 5.38 -3.28 -9.55
C MET A 37 6.82 -3.48 -10.01
N CYS A 38 7.05 -3.93 -11.25
CA CYS A 38 8.39 -4.11 -11.81
C CYS A 38 9.15 -2.78 -11.86
N PHE A 39 8.50 -1.70 -12.30
CA PHE A 39 9.09 -0.37 -12.31
C PHE A 39 9.41 0.12 -10.89
N SER A 40 8.50 -0.05 -9.94
CA SER A 40 8.69 0.36 -8.54
C SER A 40 9.84 -0.40 -7.89
N SER A 41 9.91 -1.72 -8.06
CA SER A 41 11.01 -2.56 -7.59
C SER A 41 12.35 -2.10 -8.20
N SER A 42 12.40 -1.87 -9.51
CA SER A 42 13.61 -1.40 -10.20
C SER A 42 14.06 -0.02 -9.71
N PHE A 43 13.13 0.92 -9.57
CA PHE A 43 13.38 2.26 -9.07
C PHE A 43 13.91 2.23 -7.63
N MET A 44 13.30 1.42 -6.76
CA MET A 44 13.74 1.30 -5.37
C MET A 44 15.07 0.56 -5.25
N GLY A 45 15.31 -0.46 -6.08
CA GLY A 45 16.59 -1.17 -6.14
C GLY A 45 17.73 -0.27 -6.60
N TYR A 46 17.50 0.59 -7.59
CA TYR A 46 18.46 1.61 -8.01
C TYR A 46 18.76 2.63 -6.89
N ASN A 47 17.76 2.95 -6.07
CA ASN A 47 17.87 3.87 -4.93
C ASN A 47 17.98 3.13 -3.59
N HIS A 48 18.77 2.04 -3.54
CA HIS A 48 18.83 1.13 -2.39
C HIS A 48 19.12 1.84 -1.05
N GLU A 49 19.98 2.85 -1.05
CA GLU A 49 20.34 3.64 0.14
C GLU A 49 19.14 4.36 0.76
N VAL A 50 18.20 4.83 -0.08
CA VAL A 50 17.00 5.55 0.36
C VAL A 50 15.92 4.57 0.84
N PHE A 51 15.76 3.44 0.15
CA PHE A 51 14.68 2.49 0.41
C PHE A 51 15.07 1.32 1.32
N ASN A 52 16.32 1.28 1.81
CA ASN A 52 16.82 0.35 2.83
C ASN A 52 16.36 -1.11 2.62
N GLY A 53 16.58 -1.65 1.42
CA GLY A 53 16.23 -3.04 1.12
C GLY A 53 14.74 -3.33 0.86
N MET A 54 13.84 -2.35 0.93
CA MET A 54 12.40 -2.58 0.67
C MET A 54 12.08 -3.08 -0.74
N HIS A 55 12.96 -2.88 -1.72
CA HIS A 55 12.79 -3.40 -3.07
C HIS A 55 12.55 -4.92 -3.11
N HIS A 56 13.24 -5.70 -2.27
CA HIS A 56 13.03 -7.14 -2.14
C HIS A 56 11.61 -7.51 -1.73
N PHE A 57 10.97 -6.68 -0.92
CA PHE A 57 9.59 -6.91 -0.52
C PHE A 57 8.65 -6.78 -1.74
N PHE A 58 8.84 -5.77 -2.60
CA PHE A 58 8.06 -5.62 -3.83
C PHE A 58 8.37 -6.71 -4.85
N GLU A 59 9.62 -7.16 -4.95
CA GLU A 59 10.02 -8.30 -5.78
C GLU A 59 9.26 -9.57 -5.39
N CYS A 60 9.10 -9.83 -4.09
CA CYS A 60 8.31 -10.94 -3.58
C CYS A 60 6.80 -10.82 -3.90
N LEU A 61 6.27 -9.61 -4.04
CA LEU A 61 4.86 -9.40 -4.40
C LEU A 61 4.56 -9.70 -5.87
N ILE A 62 5.54 -9.56 -6.78
CA ILE A 62 5.37 -9.82 -8.21
C ILE A 62 4.90 -11.27 -8.49
N PRO A 63 5.59 -12.34 -8.03
CA PRO A 63 5.13 -13.71 -8.27
C PRO A 63 3.80 -14.00 -7.57
N ILE A 64 3.52 -13.36 -6.43
CA ILE A 64 2.24 -13.49 -5.72
C ILE A 64 1.12 -12.89 -6.57
N LEU A 65 1.30 -11.68 -7.10
CA LEU A 65 0.32 -11.04 -7.99
C LEU A 65 0.14 -11.82 -9.29
N TRP A 66 1.23 -12.36 -9.83
CA TRP A 66 1.21 -13.18 -11.03
C TRP A 66 0.43 -14.49 -10.85
N ALA A 67 0.62 -15.17 -9.71
CA ALA A 67 -0.18 -16.33 -9.33
C ALA A 67 -1.64 -15.95 -9.06
N TYR A 68 -1.87 -14.85 -8.34
CA TYR A 68 -3.21 -14.35 -8.03
C TYR A 68 -4.03 -14.10 -9.29
N GLN A 69 -3.48 -13.42 -10.31
CA GLN A 69 -4.22 -13.16 -11.54
C GLN A 69 -4.52 -14.44 -12.34
N ALA A 70 -3.64 -15.44 -12.31
CA ALA A 70 -3.90 -16.72 -12.96
C ALA A 70 -5.04 -17.48 -12.26
N ILE A 71 -5.03 -17.52 -10.93
CA ILE A 71 -6.11 -18.11 -10.13
C ILE A 71 -7.42 -17.35 -10.35
N ASP A 72 -7.37 -16.02 -10.38
CA ASP A 72 -8.53 -15.17 -10.58
C ASP A 72 -9.18 -15.37 -11.96
N ALA A 73 -8.38 -15.59 -13.01
CA ALA A 73 -8.89 -15.95 -14.33
C ALA A 73 -9.64 -17.30 -14.31
N GLN A 74 -9.09 -18.30 -13.60
CA GLN A 74 -9.74 -19.61 -13.43
C GLN A 74 -11.04 -19.53 -12.63
N ILE A 75 -11.06 -18.71 -11.58
CA ILE A 75 -12.29 -18.45 -10.81
C ILE A 75 -13.32 -17.74 -11.69
N THR A 76 -12.89 -16.77 -12.51
CA THR A 76 -13.79 -15.99 -13.37
C THR A 76 -14.48 -16.88 -14.41
N ILE A 77 -13.74 -17.70 -15.17
CA ILE A 77 -14.35 -18.63 -16.14
C ILE A 77 -15.30 -19.62 -15.45
N SER A 78 -14.93 -20.12 -14.27
CA SER A 78 -15.78 -21.04 -13.51
C SER A 78 -17.08 -20.37 -13.06
N LYS A 79 -17.04 -19.09 -12.70
CA LYS A 79 -18.26 -18.33 -12.34
C LYS A 79 -19.14 -18.05 -13.55
N VAL A 80 -18.55 -17.77 -14.71
CA VAL A 80 -19.27 -17.55 -15.98
C VAL A 80 -19.94 -18.83 -16.45
N GLU A 81 -19.24 -19.97 -16.43
CA GLU A 81 -19.81 -21.27 -16.81
C GLU A 81 -20.96 -21.70 -15.90
N ASN A 82 -20.90 -21.33 -14.61
CA ASN A 82 -21.98 -21.59 -13.65
C ASN A 82 -23.10 -20.53 -13.68
N GLY A 83 -23.07 -19.57 -14.61
CA GLY A 83 -24.07 -18.50 -14.72
C GLY A 83 -24.10 -17.53 -13.53
N LYS A 84 -23.02 -17.46 -12.74
CA LYS A 84 -22.92 -16.58 -11.54
C LYS A 84 -22.45 -15.16 -11.88
N ILE A 85 -21.83 -14.96 -13.03
CA ILE A 85 -21.30 -13.68 -13.50
C ILE A 85 -21.65 -13.57 -14.99
N ILE A 86 -22.11 -12.40 -15.41
CA ILE A 86 -22.31 -12.08 -16.82
C ILE A 86 -21.22 -11.07 -17.21
N LEU A 87 -20.29 -11.47 -18.08
CA LEU A 87 -19.14 -10.62 -18.43
C LEU A 87 -19.53 -9.35 -19.20
N ASP A 88 -20.66 -9.39 -19.90
CA ASP A 88 -21.19 -8.26 -20.65
C ASP A 88 -21.97 -7.27 -19.76
N ASP A 89 -22.16 -7.58 -18.48
CA ASP A 89 -22.74 -6.63 -17.51
C ASP A 89 -21.69 -5.60 -17.08
N GLU A 90 -21.80 -4.40 -17.63
CA GLU A 90 -20.90 -3.29 -17.33
C GLU A 90 -20.88 -2.88 -15.85
N ASN A 91 -22.01 -2.96 -15.16
CA ASN A 91 -22.10 -2.57 -13.74
C ASN A 91 -21.41 -3.60 -12.86
N GLU A 92 -21.65 -4.89 -13.11
CA GLU A 92 -20.98 -5.97 -12.41
C GLU A 92 -19.45 -5.93 -12.68
N GLY A 93 -19.06 -5.74 -13.94
CA GLY A 93 -17.66 -5.57 -14.34
C GLY A 93 -16.99 -4.38 -13.65
N ARG A 94 -17.62 -3.21 -13.65
CA ARG A 94 -17.11 -1.99 -12.97
C ARG A 94 -16.96 -2.22 -11.47
N PHE A 95 -17.95 -2.82 -10.81
CA PHE A 95 -17.89 -3.11 -9.38
C PHE A 95 -16.71 -4.04 -9.03
N ARG A 96 -16.56 -5.15 -9.76
CA ARG A 96 -15.45 -6.10 -9.59
C ARG A 96 -14.09 -5.44 -9.83
N ASN A 97 -13.98 -4.61 -10.85
CA ASN A 97 -12.74 -3.91 -11.19
C ASN A 97 -12.38 -2.83 -10.17
N ASN A 98 -13.36 -2.09 -9.63
CA ASN A 98 -13.13 -1.12 -8.56
C ASN A 98 -12.60 -1.79 -7.29
N LEU A 99 -13.15 -2.94 -6.90
CA LEU A 99 -12.63 -3.71 -5.76
C LEU A 99 -11.18 -4.16 -6.00
N LEU A 100 -10.90 -4.66 -7.20
CA LEU A 100 -9.56 -5.12 -7.59
C LEU A 100 -8.56 -3.95 -7.53
N ILE A 101 -8.87 -2.82 -8.16
CA ILE A 101 -8.02 -1.61 -8.16
C ILE A 101 -7.80 -1.14 -6.73
N ALA A 102 -8.85 -1.03 -5.91
CA ALA A 102 -8.73 -0.62 -4.52
C ALA A 102 -7.82 -1.57 -3.73
N THR A 103 -7.95 -2.88 -3.96
CA THR A 103 -7.13 -3.91 -3.32
C THR A 103 -5.65 -3.79 -3.69
N LEU A 104 -5.35 -3.58 -4.98
CA LEU A 104 -3.98 -3.35 -5.45
C LEU A 104 -3.40 -2.05 -4.89
N LEU A 105 -4.20 -0.99 -4.83
CA LEU A 105 -3.78 0.29 -4.24
C LEU A 105 -3.51 0.16 -2.73
N SER A 106 -4.23 -0.71 -2.02
CA SER A 106 -4.00 -0.99 -0.59
C SER A 106 -2.67 -1.67 -0.27
N ILE A 107 -1.89 -2.06 -1.28
CA ILE A 107 -0.47 -2.41 -1.08
C ILE A 107 0.28 -1.21 -0.48
N ILE A 108 -0.09 0.01 -0.82
CA ILE A 108 0.33 1.18 -0.04
C ILE A 108 -0.76 1.46 1.00
N PRO A 109 -0.49 1.25 2.30
CA PRO A 109 -1.54 1.31 3.32
C PRO A 109 -2.31 2.62 3.29
N GLY A 110 -3.63 2.52 3.26
CA GLY A 110 -4.54 3.66 3.19
C GLY A 110 -4.87 4.20 1.80
N VAL A 111 -4.09 3.90 0.75
CA VAL A 111 -4.36 4.41 -0.61
C VAL A 111 -5.61 3.78 -1.22
N GLY A 112 -5.83 2.48 -1.01
CA GLY A 112 -7.07 1.82 -1.43
C GLY A 112 -8.31 2.40 -0.73
N HIS A 113 -8.20 2.79 0.54
CA HIS A 113 -9.30 3.46 1.26
C HIS A 113 -9.60 4.85 0.71
N PHE A 114 -8.59 5.59 0.23
CA PHE A 114 -8.81 6.84 -0.49
C PHE A 114 -9.57 6.59 -1.79
N TYR A 115 -9.23 5.53 -2.54
CA TYR A 115 -9.91 5.17 -3.78
C TYR A 115 -11.40 4.91 -3.59
N ILE A 116 -11.79 4.22 -2.50
CA ILE A 116 -13.21 3.96 -2.18
C ILE A 116 -13.90 5.08 -1.40
N GLY A 117 -13.27 6.26 -1.27
CA GLY A 117 -13.85 7.43 -0.59
C GLY A 117 -13.79 7.40 0.94
N ARG A 118 -13.14 6.40 1.56
CA ARG A 118 -12.99 6.26 3.03
C ARG A 118 -11.78 7.03 3.56
N LYS A 119 -11.80 8.36 3.36
CA LYS A 119 -10.69 9.27 3.70
C LYS A 119 -10.19 9.13 5.13
N ASN A 120 -11.08 9.15 6.13
CA ASN A 120 -10.69 9.08 7.54
C ASN A 120 -9.92 7.79 7.92
N LYS A 121 -10.26 6.66 7.28
CA LYS A 121 -9.55 5.40 7.50
C LYS A 121 -8.23 5.38 6.73
N GLY A 122 -8.27 5.80 5.46
CA GLY A 122 -7.07 5.89 4.62
C GLY A 122 -6.00 6.76 5.26
N GLU A 123 -6.40 7.90 5.82
CA GLU A 123 -5.54 8.84 6.54
C GLU A 123 -4.85 8.19 7.73
N LYS A 124 -5.62 7.52 8.61
CA LYS A 124 -5.08 6.84 9.80
C LYS A 124 -4.09 5.74 9.42
N LEU A 125 -4.46 4.89 8.46
CA LEU A 125 -3.62 3.79 7.98
C LEU A 125 -2.33 4.31 7.34
N PHE A 126 -2.43 5.35 6.51
CA PHE A 126 -1.28 5.96 5.86
C PHE A 126 -0.31 6.59 6.87
N VAL A 127 -0.83 7.30 7.87
CA VAL A 127 -0.01 7.87 8.96
C VAL A 127 0.68 6.77 9.78
N ILE A 128 -0.04 5.72 10.15
CA ILE A 128 0.54 4.58 10.89
C ILE A 128 1.65 3.91 10.08
N PHE A 129 1.41 3.69 8.78
CA PHE A 129 2.41 3.14 7.87
C PHE A 129 3.65 4.04 7.76
N LEU A 130 3.49 5.34 7.55
CA LEU A 130 4.60 6.27 7.46
C LEU A 130 5.41 6.31 8.76
N ILE A 131 4.74 6.35 9.91
CA ILE A 131 5.42 6.30 11.21
C ILE A 131 6.19 4.98 11.34
N ALA A 132 5.54 3.84 11.08
CA ALA A 132 6.20 2.53 11.17
C ALA A 132 7.41 2.43 10.24
N TYR A 133 7.30 2.93 9.01
CA TYR A 133 8.39 2.96 8.04
C TYR A 133 9.55 3.87 8.50
N LEU A 134 9.25 5.09 8.96
CA LEU A 134 10.27 6.02 9.47
C LEU A 134 11.00 5.42 10.67
N ILE A 135 10.26 4.87 11.64
CA ILE A 135 10.85 4.18 12.80
C ILE A 135 11.74 3.04 12.31
N SER A 136 11.25 2.21 11.40
CA SER A 136 12.01 1.10 10.83
C SER A 136 13.29 1.54 10.11
N SER A 137 13.36 2.78 9.62
CA SER A 137 14.56 3.33 8.98
C SER A 137 15.58 3.84 9.99
N PHE A 138 15.15 4.33 11.15
CA PHE A 138 16.04 4.83 12.20
C PHE A 138 16.50 3.74 13.17
N ILE A 139 15.60 2.78 13.45
CA ILE A 139 15.86 1.68 14.36
C ILE A 139 16.22 0.47 13.50
N ASN A 140 17.52 0.13 13.45
CA ASN A 140 18.04 -1.03 12.72
C ASN A 140 17.65 -2.39 13.35
N LEU A 141 16.43 -2.51 13.87
CA LEU A 141 15.88 -3.76 14.39
C LEU A 141 15.01 -4.43 13.33
N ASP A 142 15.38 -5.64 12.93
CA ASP A 142 14.65 -6.44 11.94
C ASP A 142 13.17 -6.65 12.29
N ILE A 143 12.84 -6.73 13.58
CA ILE A 143 11.47 -6.96 14.03
C ILE A 143 10.55 -5.76 13.76
N ILE A 144 11.08 -4.54 13.72
CA ILE A 144 10.30 -3.34 13.41
C ILE A 144 10.05 -3.25 11.91
N ARG A 145 11.00 -3.71 11.08
CA ARG A 145 10.79 -3.86 9.63
C ARG A 145 9.59 -4.75 9.32
N LEU A 146 9.31 -5.76 10.15
CA LEU A 146 8.15 -6.66 9.99
C LEU A 146 6.81 -5.95 10.23
N ALA A 147 6.76 -4.82 10.95
CA ALA A 147 5.53 -4.06 11.14
C ALA A 147 4.98 -3.52 9.81
N VAL A 148 5.86 -3.11 8.89
CA VAL A 148 5.46 -2.56 7.59
C VAL A 148 4.60 -3.53 6.76
N PRO A 149 5.06 -4.77 6.43
CA PRO A 149 4.24 -5.72 5.69
C PRO A 149 3.00 -6.18 6.46
N VAL A 150 3.04 -6.21 7.80
CA VAL A 150 1.85 -6.51 8.62
C VAL A 150 0.77 -5.43 8.46
N ILE A 151 1.16 -4.15 8.50
CA ILE A 151 0.25 -3.02 8.29
C ILE A 151 -0.34 -3.05 6.88
N MET A 152 0.43 -3.46 5.87
CA MET A 152 -0.04 -3.64 4.49
C MET A 152 -1.11 -4.73 4.38
N ILE A 153 -0.84 -5.90 4.94
CA ILE A 153 -1.81 -7.00 4.95
C ILE A 153 -3.09 -6.55 5.67
N TYR A 154 -2.96 -5.88 6.82
CA TYR A 154 -4.10 -5.33 7.54
C TYR A 154 -4.90 -4.34 6.68
N SER A 155 -4.24 -3.42 5.96
CA SER A 155 -4.89 -2.46 5.07
C SER A 155 -5.71 -3.16 3.98
N ILE A 156 -5.17 -4.22 3.38
CA ILE A 156 -5.87 -5.01 2.36
C ILE A 156 -7.10 -5.71 2.96
N LEU A 157 -6.95 -6.31 4.15
CA LEU A 157 -8.04 -7.01 4.83
C LEU A 157 -9.15 -6.06 5.29
N ASP A 158 -8.82 -4.93 5.90
CA ASP A 158 -9.81 -3.92 6.33
C ASP A 158 -10.59 -3.38 5.13
N LEU A 159 -9.90 -3.06 4.02
CA LEU A 159 -10.55 -2.63 2.78
C LEU A 159 -11.55 -3.68 2.28
N ARG A 160 -11.14 -4.95 2.19
CA ARG A 160 -12.01 -6.02 1.68
C ARG A 160 -13.22 -6.25 2.59
N ASN A 161 -13.03 -6.22 3.91
CA ASN A 161 -14.12 -6.37 4.86
C ASN A 161 -15.13 -5.21 4.72
N GLU A 162 -14.64 -3.98 4.58
CA GLU A 162 -15.48 -2.81 4.40
C GLU A 162 -16.21 -2.81 3.05
N PHE A 163 -15.52 -3.18 1.98
CA PHE A 163 -16.15 -3.26 0.66
C PHE A 163 -17.24 -4.34 0.61
N ASN A 164 -17.01 -5.51 1.22
CA ASN A 164 -18.01 -6.58 1.31
C ASN A 164 -19.19 -6.23 2.24
N ALA A 165 -18.96 -5.46 3.31
CA ALA A 165 -20.04 -4.99 4.17
C ALA A 165 -20.94 -3.98 3.44
N ASN A 166 -20.34 -3.11 2.62
CA ASN A 166 -21.08 -2.09 1.86
C ASN A 166 -21.68 -2.64 0.55
N SER A 167 -21.20 -3.78 0.02
CA SER A 167 -21.74 -4.41 -1.19
C SER A 167 -23.16 -4.99 -1.03
N ILE A 168 -23.59 -5.20 0.22
CA ILE A 168 -24.97 -5.63 0.55
C ILE A 168 -25.95 -4.45 0.39
N LEU A 169 -25.48 -3.20 0.41
CA LEU A 169 -26.27 -1.98 0.31
C LEU A 169 -26.24 -1.30 -1.08
N SER A 170 -25.30 -1.68 -1.96
CA SER A 170 -25.01 -0.94 -3.20
C SER A 170 -25.53 -1.56 -4.50
N LEU A 171 -26.43 -2.56 -4.44
CA LEU A 171 -27.17 -3.01 -5.63
C LEU A 171 -28.27 -2.02 -6.05
N SER A 172 -28.54 -0.98 -5.25
CA SER A 172 -29.59 0.00 -5.51
C SER A 172 -29.10 1.42 -5.81
N GLU A 173 -27.87 1.80 -5.46
CA GLU A 173 -27.41 3.17 -5.68
C GLU A 173 -25.90 3.21 -5.96
N VAL A 174 -25.54 3.33 -7.24
CA VAL A 174 -24.29 3.98 -7.64
C VAL A 174 -24.44 5.46 -7.25
N LYS A 175 -24.28 5.75 -5.96
CA LYS A 175 -24.26 7.12 -5.46
C LYS A 175 -22.86 7.67 -5.66
N ASP A 176 -22.78 8.70 -6.50
CA ASP A 176 -21.68 9.65 -6.54
C ASP A 176 -21.20 9.94 -5.12
N CYS A 177 -19.99 9.48 -4.81
CA CYS A 177 -19.35 9.72 -3.53
C CYS A 177 -18.77 11.14 -3.47
N THR A 178 -19.61 12.16 -3.62
CA THR A 178 -19.32 13.50 -3.10
C THR A 178 -19.74 13.54 -1.64
N THR A 179 -18.85 13.10 -0.75
CA THR A 179 -19.07 13.25 0.69
C THR A 179 -18.67 14.64 1.14
N ASN A 180 -19.60 15.28 1.85
CA ASN A 180 -19.45 16.58 2.48
C ASN A 180 -18.19 16.64 3.36
N TYR A 181 -17.52 17.77 3.22
CA TYR A 181 -16.16 18.02 3.66
C TYR A 181 -16.16 18.66 5.06
N GLU A 182 -15.66 17.93 6.06
CA GLU A 182 -15.14 18.57 7.27
C GLU A 182 -13.68 18.99 7.03
N ASN A 183 -13.54 20.26 6.68
CA ASN A 183 -12.32 21.02 6.36
C ASN A 183 -11.15 20.95 7.37
N GLY A 184 -11.33 20.28 8.52
CA GLY A 184 -10.46 20.45 9.68
C GLY A 184 -9.21 19.55 9.76
N SER A 185 -9.25 18.32 9.25
CA SER A 185 -8.16 17.34 9.44
C SER A 185 -7.05 17.44 8.37
N LEU A 186 -7.45 17.61 7.10
CA LEU A 186 -6.56 17.50 5.95
C LEU A 186 -5.48 18.60 5.92
N THR A 187 -5.79 19.80 6.42
CA THR A 187 -4.85 20.93 6.48
C THR A 187 -3.80 20.77 7.58
N LYS A 188 -4.11 20.04 8.67
CA LYS A 188 -3.16 19.76 9.75
C LYS A 188 -2.16 18.68 9.34
N LEU A 189 -2.61 17.62 8.67
CA LEU A 189 -1.71 16.58 8.18
C LEU A 189 -0.84 17.04 7.02
N GLY A 190 -1.37 17.86 6.10
CA GLY A 190 -0.55 18.46 5.04
C GLY A 190 0.62 19.27 5.62
N LYS A 191 0.39 20.01 6.71
CA LYS A 191 1.46 20.74 7.42
C LYS A 191 2.48 19.80 8.05
N ILE A 192 2.03 18.72 8.71
CA ILE A 192 2.92 17.74 9.34
C ILE A 192 3.76 17.02 8.29
N LEU A 193 3.15 16.56 7.19
CA LEU A 193 3.86 15.93 6.07
C LEU A 193 4.86 16.89 5.42
N GLY A 194 4.48 18.16 5.25
CA GLY A 194 5.37 19.20 4.74
C GLY A 194 6.61 19.38 5.62
N ILE A 195 6.45 19.45 6.94
CA ILE A 195 7.59 19.55 7.88
C ILE A 195 8.47 18.29 7.79
N ILE A 196 7.88 17.10 7.75
CA ILE A 196 8.62 15.83 7.60
C ILE A 196 9.45 15.84 6.31
N PHE A 197 8.86 16.25 5.18
CA PHE A 197 9.58 16.30 3.91
C PHE A 197 10.71 17.34 3.89
N ILE A 198 10.52 18.50 4.53
CA ILE A 198 11.59 19.52 4.65
C ILE A 198 12.76 18.95 5.45
N VAL A 199 12.50 18.31 6.58
CA VAL A 199 13.54 17.71 7.44
C VAL A 199 14.28 16.59 6.68
N LEU A 200 13.55 15.73 5.97
CA LEU A 200 14.15 14.68 5.13
C LEU A 200 15.02 15.27 4.01
N GLY A 201 14.55 16.35 3.36
CA GLY A 201 15.32 17.04 2.32
C GLY A 201 16.64 17.61 2.83
N ILE A 202 16.62 18.28 4.00
CA ILE A 202 17.84 18.79 4.65
C ILE A 202 18.80 17.63 4.99
N PHE A 203 18.27 16.52 5.50
CA PHE A 203 19.07 15.35 5.83
C PHE A 203 19.76 14.75 4.60
N ILE A 204 19.03 14.59 3.48
CA ILE A 204 19.59 14.08 2.21
C ILE A 204 20.70 14.99 1.68
N ILE A 205 20.51 16.31 1.73
CA ILE A 205 21.52 17.28 1.31
C ILE A 205 22.78 17.15 2.19
N GLY A 206 22.60 17.06 3.50
CA GLY A 206 23.70 16.83 4.44
C GLY A 206 24.43 15.51 4.17
N ASP A 207 23.70 14.45 3.85
CA ASP A 207 24.28 13.13 3.58
C ASP A 207 25.23 13.13 2.37
N LYS A 208 24.86 13.89 1.33
CA LYS A 208 25.65 14.01 0.10
C LYS A 208 26.81 15.00 0.21
N LEU A 209 26.65 16.07 0.99
CA LEU A 209 27.68 17.11 1.16
C LEU A 209 28.69 16.79 2.26
N ALA A 210 28.29 16.04 3.30
CA ALA A 210 29.18 15.73 4.43
C ALA A 210 30.52 15.08 4.02
N PRO A 211 30.58 14.16 3.03
CA PRO A 211 31.84 13.58 2.54
C PRO A 211 32.84 14.58 1.97
N GLU A 212 32.41 15.77 1.54
CA GLU A 212 33.31 16.81 1.03
C GLU A 212 34.07 17.52 2.17
N PHE A 213 33.48 17.57 3.37
CA PHE A 213 34.01 18.32 4.51
C PHE A 213 34.59 17.43 5.60
N PHE A 214 34.20 16.16 5.66
CA PHE A 214 34.57 15.24 6.73
C PHE A 214 35.04 13.89 6.19
N ASP A 215 35.97 13.26 6.91
CA ASP A 215 36.44 11.92 6.56
C ASP A 215 35.32 10.87 6.72
N TYR A 216 35.32 9.88 5.83
CA TYR A 216 34.30 8.82 5.76
C TYR A 216 34.13 8.09 7.10
N ALA A 217 35.23 7.87 7.83
CA ALA A 217 35.19 7.22 9.14
C ALA A 217 34.45 8.07 10.20
N SER A 218 34.58 9.40 10.13
CA SER A 218 33.90 10.33 11.04
C SER A 218 32.41 10.43 10.70
N ILE A 219 32.08 10.49 9.41
CA ILE A 219 30.70 10.54 8.93
C ILE A 219 29.94 9.28 9.35
N ARG A 220 30.55 8.11 9.19
CA ARG A 220 29.91 6.84 9.58
C ARG A 220 29.57 6.81 11.07
N LYS A 221 30.51 7.25 11.93
CA LYS A 221 30.28 7.34 13.37
C LYS A 221 29.16 8.33 13.70
N VAL A 222 29.16 9.51 13.07
CA VAL A 222 28.12 10.52 13.28
C VAL A 222 26.75 10.00 12.85
N LYS A 223 26.65 9.34 11.69
CA LYS A 223 25.40 8.71 11.21
C LYS A 223 24.89 7.67 12.21
N GLU A 224 25.78 6.82 12.72
CA GLU A 224 25.44 5.78 13.70
C GLU A 224 24.92 6.39 15.01
N TYR A 225 25.60 7.39 15.56
CA TYR A 225 25.17 8.07 16.78
C TYR A 225 23.87 8.86 16.60
N ILE A 226 23.68 9.55 15.47
CA ILE A 226 22.43 10.25 15.16
C ILE A 226 21.28 9.24 15.06
N GLY A 227 21.49 8.11 14.39
CA GLY A 227 20.52 7.02 14.32
C GLY A 227 20.12 6.51 15.70
N ILE A 228 21.10 6.28 16.58
CA ILE A 228 20.87 5.84 17.97
C ILE A 228 20.10 6.89 18.79
N VAL A 229 20.46 8.17 18.69
CA VAL A 229 19.78 9.24 19.44
C VAL A 229 18.34 9.40 18.98
N ILE A 230 18.10 9.46 17.67
CA ILE A 230 16.74 9.59 17.11
C ILE A 230 15.89 8.38 17.47
N SER A 231 16.40 7.17 17.25
CA SER A 231 15.69 5.93 17.59
C SER A 231 15.31 5.87 19.06
N SER A 232 16.25 6.21 19.95
CA SER A 232 16.03 6.20 21.40
C SER A 232 14.96 7.22 21.79
N PHE A 233 15.06 8.46 21.30
CA PHE A 233 14.08 9.50 21.61
C PHE A 233 12.67 9.14 21.11
N LEU A 234 12.59 8.51 19.94
CA LEU A 234 11.33 8.08 19.34
C LEU A 234 10.67 6.99 20.20
N VAL A 235 11.41 5.93 20.57
CA VAL A 235 10.89 4.85 21.42
C VAL A 235 10.44 5.39 22.78
N ILE A 236 11.25 6.27 23.39
CA ILE A 236 10.90 6.92 24.67
C ILE A 236 9.62 7.74 24.52
N SER A 237 9.51 8.54 23.47
CA SER A 237 8.32 9.38 23.21
C SER A 237 7.05 8.54 22.99
N ILE A 238 7.16 7.43 22.27
CA ILE A 238 6.05 6.48 22.09
C ILE A 238 5.68 5.85 23.44
N GLY A 239 6.67 5.41 24.23
CA GLY A 239 6.45 4.81 25.55
C GLY A 239 5.72 5.77 26.49
N ILE A 240 6.18 7.02 26.59
CA ILE A 240 5.53 8.07 27.40
C ILE A 240 4.09 8.32 26.91
N LYS A 241 3.88 8.46 25.61
CA LYS A 241 2.54 8.70 25.05
C LYS A 241 1.58 7.55 25.33
N LEU A 242 2.04 6.31 25.25
CA LEU A 242 1.25 5.13 25.60
C LEU A 242 0.86 5.15 27.07
N LEU A 243 1.81 5.41 27.98
CA LEU A 243 1.54 5.52 29.42
C LEU A 243 0.46 6.57 29.71
N LEU A 244 0.55 7.75 29.09
CA LEU A 244 -0.41 8.85 29.26
C LEU A 244 -1.79 8.60 28.61
N THR A 245 -1.85 7.75 27.59
CA THR A 245 -3.13 7.39 26.94
C THR A 245 -3.92 6.41 27.81
N THR A 246 -3.24 5.51 28.51
CA THR A 246 -3.88 4.52 29.40
C THR A 246 -4.53 5.15 30.63
N THR A 247 -3.97 6.25 31.15
CA THR A 247 -4.53 6.96 32.31
C THR A 247 -5.79 7.73 31.96
N LYS A 248 -5.85 8.33 30.76
CA LYS A 248 -7.00 9.14 30.32
C LYS A 248 -8.28 8.33 30.06
N ASN A 249 -8.16 7.04 29.73
CA ASN A 249 -9.30 6.13 29.57
C ASN A 249 -9.81 5.53 30.89
N LYS A 250 -9.12 5.73 32.01
CA LYS A 250 -9.59 5.31 33.35
C LYS A 250 -10.37 6.40 34.09
N GLU A 251 -10.32 7.64 33.61
CA GLU A 251 -10.98 8.81 34.23
C GLU A 251 -12.28 9.22 33.51
N ASN A 252 -12.75 8.42 32.54
CA ASN A 252 -14.07 8.56 31.88
C ASN A 252 -14.96 7.35 32.16
#